data_AF-A0A8K2AW66-F1
#
_entry.id   AF-A0A8K2AW66-F1
#
_cell.length_a   1.000
_cell.length_b   1.000
_cell.length_c   1.000
_cell.angle_alpha   90.00
_cell.angle_beta   90.00
_cell.angle_gamma   90.00
#
_symmetry.space_group_name_H-M   'P 1'
#
loop_
_entity.id
_entity.type
_entity.pdbx_description
1 polymer ?
#
loop_
_entity_poly.entity_id
_entity_poly.type
_entity_poly.pdbx_seq_one_letter_code
_entity_poly.pdbx_strand_id
1 'polypeptide(L)'
;MKEIIEKYGTTNLPKAEQSSLDFILEYDNCERLGEQVAEISLQLRRMKGEELQGLTMKELQQLEKTIEAGLCCVVERKGNLIMEQINGLQRKVLEMAKADKLTWIESANVHYEDGQSSESVSNASYLGVS
;
A
#
# COMPACT_ATOMS: atom_id res chain seq x y z
N MET A 1 69.02 -39.36 -28.98
CA MET A 1 68.99 -37.96 -28.55
C MET A 1 67.52 -37.58 -28.47
N LYS A 2 67.00 -37.60 -27.22
CA LYS A 2 65.83 -36.83 -26.77
C LYS A 2 64.50 -37.29 -27.39
N GLU A 3 63.69 -38.13 -26.73
CA GLU A 3 62.92 -37.76 -25.50
C GLU A 3 62.52 -36.28 -25.54
N ILE A 4 61.25 -35.93 -25.35
CA ILE A 4 60.66 -34.58 -25.51
C ILE A 4 60.06 -34.32 -26.92
N ILE A 5 59.25 -35.25 -27.41
CA ILE A 5 57.93 -34.84 -27.92
C ILE A 5 56.93 -35.58 -27.01
N GLU A 6 56.98 -35.33 -25.70
CA GLU A 6 56.19 -34.24 -25.11
C GLU A 6 54.71 -34.48 -25.50
N LYS A 7 54.11 -35.52 -24.94
CA LYS A 7 53.41 -35.42 -23.65
C LYS A 7 52.37 -34.30 -23.62
N TYR A 8 51.57 -34.09 -24.67
CA TYR A 8 50.28 -33.38 -24.56
C TYR A 8 49.19 -33.93 -25.51
N GLY A 9 49.17 -35.24 -25.75
CA GLY A 9 48.07 -35.91 -26.46
C GLY A 9 46.91 -36.36 -25.56
N THR A 10 46.98 -36.11 -24.26
CA THR A 10 45.93 -36.47 -23.30
C THR A 10 45.61 -35.24 -22.44
N THR A 11 44.32 -34.97 -22.26
CA THR A 11 43.68 -33.85 -21.53
C THR A 11 43.35 -32.61 -22.37
N ASN A 12 42.42 -32.74 -23.32
CA ASN A 12 41.45 -31.67 -23.60
C ASN A 12 40.11 -32.29 -24.04
N LEU A 13 39.59 -33.21 -23.23
CA LEU A 13 38.16 -33.46 -23.13
C LEU A 13 37.76 -32.77 -21.82
N PRO A 14 37.40 -31.48 -21.84
CA PRO A 14 35.99 -31.13 -21.67
C PRO A 14 35.62 -29.73 -22.22
N LYS A 15 34.83 -29.64 -23.29
CA LYS A 15 34.14 -28.36 -23.59
C LYS A 15 32.86 -28.56 -24.41
N ALA A 16 32.88 -29.51 -25.34
CA ALA A 16 31.68 -29.92 -26.07
C ALA A 16 30.68 -30.65 -25.14
N GLU A 17 31.15 -31.55 -24.27
CA GLU A 17 30.30 -32.29 -23.33
C GLU A 17 29.69 -31.39 -22.25
N GLN A 18 30.41 -30.35 -21.81
CA GLN A 18 29.90 -29.35 -20.85
C GLN A 18 28.86 -28.44 -21.51
N SER A 19 29.05 -28.03 -22.76
CA SER A 19 28.06 -27.24 -23.49
C SER A 19 26.77 -28.02 -23.80
N SER A 20 26.86 -29.33 -24.05
CA SER A 20 25.66 -30.18 -24.19
C SER A 20 24.98 -30.42 -22.85
N LEU A 21 25.73 -30.53 -21.75
CA LEU A 21 25.16 -30.70 -20.42
C LEU A 21 24.45 -29.41 -19.95
N ASP A 22 25.06 -28.24 -20.17
CA ASP A 22 24.46 -26.93 -19.86
C ASP A 22 23.19 -26.71 -20.67
N PHE A 23 23.21 -27.02 -21.98
CA PHE A 23 22.03 -26.89 -22.84
C PHE A 23 20.89 -27.86 -22.45
N ILE A 24 21.21 -29.09 -22.08
CA ILE A 24 20.20 -30.07 -21.58
C ILE A 24 19.63 -29.59 -20.24
N LEU A 25 20.47 -29.12 -19.32
CA LEU A 25 20.02 -28.57 -18.04
C LEU A 25 19.16 -27.31 -18.21
N GLU A 26 19.52 -26.44 -19.16
CA GLU A 26 18.78 -25.22 -19.48
C GLU A 26 17.44 -25.53 -20.17
N TYR A 27 17.41 -26.56 -21.03
CA TYR A 27 16.19 -27.11 -21.63
C TYR A 27 15.26 -27.72 -20.58
N ASP A 28 15.77 -28.59 -19.69
CA ASP A 28 15.01 -29.20 -18.59
C ASP A 28 14.44 -28.14 -17.65
N ASN A 29 15.19 -27.07 -17.39
CA ASN A 29 14.72 -25.93 -16.61
C ASN A 29 13.60 -25.18 -17.34
N CYS A 30 13.71 -24.98 -18.65
CA CYS A 30 12.68 -24.33 -19.46
C CYS A 30 11.39 -25.16 -19.52
N GLU A 31 11.50 -26.47 -19.70
CA GLU A 31 10.35 -27.39 -19.70
C GLU A 31 9.63 -27.36 -18.34
N ARG A 32 10.39 -27.49 -17.23
CA ARG A 32 9.84 -27.41 -15.87
C ARG A 32 9.16 -26.08 -15.58
N LEU A 33 9.73 -24.95 -16.02
CA LEU A 33 9.11 -23.64 -15.88
C LEU A 33 7.82 -23.55 -16.73
N GLY A 34 7.82 -24.12 -17.93
CA GLY A 34 6.64 -24.21 -18.78
C GLY A 34 5.49 -24.98 -18.12
N GLU A 35 5.79 -26.12 -17.50
CA GLU A 35 4.81 -26.91 -16.74
C GLU A 35 4.23 -26.12 -15.56
N GLN A 36 5.08 -25.43 -14.78
CA GLN A 36 4.62 -24.60 -13.67
C GLN A 36 3.71 -23.46 -14.13
N VAL A 37 4.04 -22.80 -15.24
CA VAL A 37 3.20 -21.75 -15.82
C VAL A 37 1.85 -22.32 -16.25
N ALA A 38 1.84 -23.48 -16.91
CA ALA A 38 0.61 -24.15 -17.33
C ALA A 38 -0.25 -24.54 -16.12
N GLU A 39 0.36 -25.08 -15.06
CA GLU A 39 -0.32 -25.45 -13.83
C GLU A 39 -0.90 -24.24 -13.11
N ILE A 40 -0.12 -23.18 -12.90
CA ILE A 40 -0.59 -21.94 -12.25
C ILE A 40 -1.70 -21.31 -13.08
N SER A 41 -1.57 -21.31 -14.42
CA SER A 41 -2.61 -20.78 -15.31
C SER A 41 -3.91 -21.57 -15.23
N LEU A 42 -3.84 -22.90 -15.11
CA LEU A 42 -4.99 -23.76 -14.87
C LEU A 42 -5.61 -23.48 -13.49
N GLN A 43 -4.80 -23.40 -12.44
CA GLN A 43 -5.28 -23.06 -11.09
C GLN A 43 -5.97 -21.70 -11.07
N LEU A 44 -5.44 -20.69 -11.75
CA LEU A 44 -6.04 -19.36 -11.84
C LEU A 44 -7.41 -19.41 -12.54
N ARG A 45 -7.54 -20.16 -13.64
CA ARG A 45 -8.82 -20.37 -14.33
C ARG A 45 -9.84 -21.05 -13.42
N ARG A 46 -9.42 -22.09 -12.69
CA ARG A 46 -10.26 -22.75 -11.66
C ARG A 46 -10.71 -21.79 -10.58
N MET A 47 -9.81 -20.96 -10.05
CA MET A 47 -10.16 -19.92 -9.06
C MET A 47 -11.16 -18.89 -9.59
N LYS A 48 -11.25 -18.69 -10.92
CA LYS A 48 -12.28 -17.86 -11.57
C LYS A 48 -13.61 -18.59 -11.81
N GLY A 49 -13.68 -19.89 -11.54
CA GLY A 49 -14.84 -20.73 -11.80
C GLY A 49 -14.86 -21.38 -13.19
N GLU A 50 -13.72 -21.38 -13.89
CA GLU A 50 -13.55 -22.01 -15.20
C GLU A 50 -12.92 -23.41 -15.06
N GLU A 51 -13.09 -24.30 -16.04
CA GLU A 51 -12.42 -25.63 -16.07
C GLU A 51 -12.54 -26.46 -14.77
N LEU A 52 -13.75 -26.47 -14.19
CA LEU A 52 -14.09 -27.21 -12.97
C LEU A 52 -14.46 -28.68 -13.23
N GLN A 53 -14.62 -29.08 -14.49
CA GLN A 53 -14.96 -30.45 -14.87
C GLN A 53 -13.86 -31.40 -14.40
N GLY A 54 -14.28 -32.56 -13.85
CA GLY A 54 -13.35 -33.57 -13.35
C GLY A 54 -12.80 -33.32 -11.95
N LEU A 55 -13.10 -32.18 -11.32
CA LEU A 55 -12.81 -31.97 -9.90
C LEU A 55 -13.77 -32.79 -9.04
N THR A 56 -13.23 -33.39 -7.99
CA THR A 56 -13.99 -34.06 -6.94
C THR A 56 -14.68 -33.04 -6.03
N MET A 57 -15.70 -33.50 -5.29
CA MET A 57 -16.36 -32.67 -4.28
C MET A 57 -15.37 -32.07 -3.27
N LYS A 58 -14.35 -32.85 -2.86
CA LYS A 58 -13.33 -32.38 -1.91
C LYS A 58 -12.45 -31.29 -2.50
N GLU A 59 -12.08 -31.39 -3.77
CA GLU A 59 -11.27 -30.37 -4.46
C GLU A 59 -12.07 -29.09 -4.67
N LEU A 60 -13.35 -29.20 -5.03
CA LEU A 60 -14.26 -28.05 -5.12
C LEU A 60 -14.41 -27.35 -3.76
N GLN A 61 -14.63 -28.10 -2.68
CA GLN A 61 -14.69 -27.53 -1.32
C GLN A 61 -13.38 -26.85 -0.90
N GLN A 62 -12.23 -27.39 -1.32
CA GLN A 62 -10.95 -26.74 -1.04
C GLN A 62 -10.79 -25.43 -1.82
N LEU A 63 -11.23 -25.42 -3.08
CA LEU A 63 -11.24 -24.23 -3.92
C LEU A 63 -12.15 -23.14 -3.34
N GLU A 64 -13.37 -23.50 -2.92
CA GLU A 64 -14.32 -22.62 -2.25
C GLU A 64 -13.69 -21.97 -1.01
N LYS A 65 -13.07 -22.77 -0.12
CA LYS A 65 -12.40 -22.25 1.09
C LYS A 65 -11.31 -21.24 0.76
N THR A 66 -10.49 -21.52 -0.25
CA THR A 66 -9.41 -20.62 -0.66
C THR A 66 -9.98 -19.31 -1.23
N ILE A 67 -11.00 -19.38 -2.07
CA ILE A 67 -11.66 -18.20 -2.64
C ILE A 67 -12.35 -17.37 -1.54
N GLU A 68 -13.07 -18.01 -0.62
CA GLU A 68 -13.75 -17.36 0.49
C GLU A 68 -12.77 -16.64 1.42
N ALA A 69 -11.64 -17.27 1.76
CA ALA A 69 -10.60 -16.63 2.55
C ALA A 69 -10.05 -15.37 1.85
N GLY A 70 -9.74 -15.47 0.55
CA GLY A 70 -9.28 -14.33 -0.24
C GLY A 70 -10.31 -13.20 -0.30
N LEU A 71 -11.59 -13.55 -0.51
CA LEU A 71 -12.69 -12.59 -0.52
C LEU A 71 -12.81 -11.87 0.83
N CYS A 72 -12.72 -12.60 1.94
CA CYS A 72 -12.75 -12.04 3.30
C CYS A 72 -11.67 -10.96 3.47
N CYS A 73 -10.42 -11.26 3.11
CA CYS A 73 -9.32 -10.30 3.19
C CYS A 73 -9.55 -9.05 2.32
N VAL A 74 -10.10 -9.21 1.11
CA VAL A 74 -10.42 -8.07 0.23
C VAL A 74 -11.52 -7.20 0.83
N VAL A 75 -12.57 -7.81 1.37
CA VAL A 75 -13.68 -7.09 2.03
C VAL A 75 -13.17 -6.31 3.24
N GLU A 76 -12.37 -6.94 4.09
CA GLU A 76 -11.75 -6.29 5.26
C GLU A 76 -10.90 -5.09 4.84
N ARG A 77 -10.02 -5.28 3.86
CA ARG A 77 -9.17 -4.19 3.35
C ARG A 77 -9.99 -3.01 2.83
N LYS A 78 -11.07 -3.28 2.10
CA LYS A 78 -12.00 -2.25 1.61
C LYS A 78 -12.69 -1.54 2.76
N GLY A 79 -13.14 -2.27 3.79
CA GLY A 79 -13.73 -1.69 5.00
C GLY A 79 -12.77 -0.73 5.70
N ASN A 80 -11.51 -1.12 5.86
CA ASN A 80 -10.47 -0.27 6.47
C ASN A 80 -10.26 1.03 5.68
N LEU A 81 -10.18 0.96 4.34
CA LEU A 81 -10.07 2.17 3.50
C LEU A 81 -11.25 3.12 3.68
N ILE A 82 -12.47 2.59 3.71
CA ILE A 82 -13.68 3.39 3.88
C ILE A 82 -13.65 4.07 5.26
N MET A 83 -13.28 3.34 6.31
CA MET A 83 -13.20 3.88 7.67
C MET A 83 -12.13 4.97 7.80
N GLU A 84 -10.97 4.79 7.17
CA GLU A 84 -9.92 5.81 7.09
C GLU A 84 -10.45 7.11 6.45
N GLN A 85 -11.19 6.99 5.35
CA GLN A 85 -11.80 8.15 4.68
C GLN A 85 -12.85 8.84 5.54
N ILE A 86 -13.73 8.07 6.20
CA ILE A 86 -14.74 8.61 7.13
C ILE A 86 -14.07 9.38 8.25
N ASN A 87 -13.05 8.80 8.89
CA ASN A 87 -12.31 9.44 9.98
C ASN A 87 -11.62 10.73 9.51
N GLY A 88 -11.08 10.72 8.29
CA GLY A 88 -10.51 11.92 7.66
C GLY A 88 -11.54 13.03 7.46
N LEU A 89 -12.73 12.69 6.96
CA LEU A 89 -13.82 13.66 6.78
C LEU A 89 -14.36 14.19 8.11
N GLN A 90 -14.57 13.33 9.10
CA GLN A 90 -15.02 13.74 10.44
C GLN A 90 -14.03 14.71 11.09
N ARG A 91 -12.73 14.47 10.95
CA ARG A 91 -11.69 15.40 11.43
C ARG A 91 -11.80 16.76 10.73
N LYS A 92 -11.98 16.78 9.41
CA LYS A 92 -12.17 18.05 8.66
C LYS A 92 -13.40 18.82 9.14
N VAL A 93 -14.53 18.14 9.35
CA VAL A 93 -15.75 18.75 9.89
C VAL A 93 -15.50 19.37 11.25
N LEU A 94 -14.78 18.66 12.14
CA LEU A 94 -14.45 19.17 13.47
C LEU A 94 -13.54 20.40 13.42
N GLU A 95 -12.52 20.40 12.55
CA GLU A 95 -11.62 21.55 12.40
C GLU A 95 -12.35 22.76 11.81
N MET A 96 -13.24 22.57 10.84
CA MET A 96 -14.07 23.65 10.30
C MET A 96 -14.99 24.23 11.38
N ALA A 97 -15.67 23.39 12.16
CA ALA A 97 -16.55 23.86 13.24
C ALA A 97 -15.79 24.63 14.33
N LYS A 98 -14.54 24.24 14.64
CA LYS A 98 -13.66 25.01 15.55
C LYS A 98 -13.26 26.36 14.96
N ALA A 99 -12.88 26.39 13.69
CA ALA A 99 -12.51 27.62 13.00
C ALA A 99 -13.69 28.61 12.99
N ASP A 100 -14.88 28.15 12.60
CA ASP A 100 -16.10 28.98 12.61
C ASP A 100 -16.37 29.54 14.01
N LYS A 101 -16.23 28.72 15.07
CA LYS A 101 -16.38 29.18 16.45
C LYS A 101 -15.35 30.25 16.85
N LEU A 102 -14.08 30.10 16.47
CA LEU A 102 -13.04 31.08 16.75
C LEU A 102 -13.31 32.40 16.03
N THR A 103 -13.73 32.36 14.77
CA THR A 103 -14.09 33.58 14.02
C THR A 103 -15.25 34.34 14.66
N TRP A 104 -16.25 33.63 15.20
CA TRP A 104 -17.37 34.26 15.90
C TRP A 104 -16.92 34.93 17.21
N ILE A 105 -16.03 34.29 17.97
CA ILE A 105 -15.45 34.87 19.21
C ILE A 105 -14.64 36.12 18.87
N GLU A 106 -13.80 36.09 17.84
CA GLU A 106 -12.98 37.23 17.44
C GLU A 106 -13.83 38.40 16.93
N SER A 107 -14.88 38.11 16.17
CA SER A 107 -15.86 39.12 15.73
C SER A 107 -16.61 39.76 16.90
N ALA A 108 -16.91 38.99 17.95
CA ALA A 108 -17.55 39.50 19.16
C ALA A 108 -16.57 40.36 19.99
N ASN A 109 -15.29 40.01 20.04
CA ASN A 109 -14.28 40.74 20.80
C ASN A 109 -13.92 42.10 20.17
N VAL A 110 -13.90 42.19 18.83
CA VAL A 110 -13.65 43.46 18.11
C VAL A 110 -14.78 44.49 18.32
N HIS A 111 -15.98 44.08 18.77
CA HIS A 111 -17.10 44.98 19.02
C HIS A 111 -17.07 45.67 20.40
N TYR A 112 -16.16 45.27 21.32
CA TYR A 112 -16.10 45.84 22.67
C TYR A 112 -15.02 46.93 22.86
N GLU A 113 -14.22 47.26 21.85
CA GLU A 113 -13.09 48.20 21.99
C GLU A 113 -13.39 49.65 21.56
N ASP A 114 -14.62 49.99 21.14
CA ASP A 114 -14.94 51.34 20.60
C ASP A 114 -15.91 52.17 21.47
N GLY A 115 -15.85 51.99 22.81
CA GLY A 115 -16.87 52.54 23.70
C GLY A 115 -16.44 53.13 25.04
N GLN A 116 -15.14 53.24 25.36
CA GLN A 116 -14.70 53.97 26.56
C GLN A 116 -14.19 55.37 26.21
N SER A 117 -15.15 56.24 25.87
CA SER A 117 -15.00 57.69 25.93
C SER A 117 -14.53 58.10 27.34
N SER A 118 -13.31 58.60 27.43
CA SER A 118 -12.75 59.19 28.66
C SER A 118 -13.20 60.64 28.74
N GLU A 119 -14.37 60.92 29.32
CA GLU A 119 -14.74 62.28 29.68
C GLU A 119 -13.98 62.71 30.92
N SER A 120 -13.03 63.62 30.70
CA SER A 120 -12.27 64.34 31.72
C SER A 120 -13.17 65.38 32.40
N VAL A 121 -13.42 65.22 33.70
CA VAL A 121 -14.10 66.25 34.50
C VAL A 121 -13.05 67.23 35.03
N SER A 122 -12.85 68.31 34.27
CA SER A 122 -12.24 69.54 34.79
C SER A 122 -13.34 70.32 35.52
N ASN A 123 -13.22 70.46 36.84
CA ASN A 123 -13.85 71.57 37.53
C ASN A 123 -12.83 72.26 38.45
N ALA A 124 -12.18 73.26 37.87
CA ALA A 124 -11.62 74.36 38.63
C ALA A 124 -12.72 75.40 38.83
N SER A 125 -13.02 75.75 40.08
CA SER A 125 -13.60 77.05 40.42
C SER A 125 -13.04 77.49 41.76
N TYR A 126 -12.13 78.45 41.64
CA TYR A 126 -11.43 79.21 42.66
C TYR A 126 -12.34 80.28 43.32
N LEU A 127 -11.81 80.82 44.44
CA LEU A 127 -12.16 82.07 45.17
C LEU A 127 -13.19 81.87 46.30
N GLY A 128 -12.96 82.27 47.55
CA GLY A 128 -11.92 83.07 48.20
C GLY A 128 -12.47 83.57 49.55
N VAL A 129 -11.59 83.72 50.56
CA VAL A 129 -11.57 84.67 51.70
C VAL A 129 -12.91 85.22 52.23
N SER A 130 -13.24 85.20 53.53
CA SER A 130 -12.47 85.51 54.75
C SER A 130 -13.10 84.87 55.98
#